data_AF-A0A0D8YA38-F1
#
_entry.id   AF-A0A0D8YA38-F1
#
_cell.length_a   1.000
_cell.length_b   1.000
_cell.length_c   1.000
_cell.angle_alpha   90.00
_cell.angle_beta   90.00
_cell.angle_gamma   90.00
#
_symmetry.space_group_name_H-M   'P 1'
#
loop_
_entity.id
_entity.type
_entity.pdbx_description
1 polymer ?
#
loop_
_entity_poly.entity_id
_entity_poly.type
_entity_poly.pdbx_seq_one_letter_code
_entity_poly.pdbx_strand_id
1 'polypeptide(L)'
;MQPSSNQVQICVLNFDSSLPEQVMVDMLEHNVRLSRVVHQNTSTIARVKHCEIEGQISAPRVKPSEDIAPQLLDSFLATAVQSECSSEQRVWRLCQALFPTEKSGNWQWRRTRRVGEWFCEEVSRLPKGDIPKETVSHVWYLMCAGEATAAIRLANEGGMAMLSLMISTVLSLEHIGRYECSKMVEMWEMNKDINGMSDDLIKIFLVLAGRTHGKFVRNEKAVSLNCLESLDWRQAFGIHLWFVNCGGLLEDAIESFTEDVKAGRASSPECHLIDQLIRLACYPSHQVEAVLDAATMLNPNPLDTHLTWHLWSLLRAIGYNTMSLESEQRLHVAYSSLLTAYEKWHLAIFVLSHICHDQCRSLEIRHVLDRMSLTARPQHYDRVLSICQIPAQWIFAAKLMKAKLEGKHELACQYALAAGEYDVALRLFADEVAPNAIAMGDLEKLRPLAEKMEKEADKIKGWGAIGQIYADYCMLKTMDDEDTEDNEEKLQQLVDSLRTRIRAPVFDKPIQRLCVKTMARELFEIQRLTGEKDFSFPLSRSQIERLIF
;
A
#
# COMPACT_ATOMS: atom_id res chain seq x y z
N MET A 1 -29.12 14.39 21.42
CA MET A 1 -28.83 13.34 22.40
C MET A 1 -27.35 13.38 22.71
N GLN A 2 -26.96 13.85 23.88
CA GLN A 2 -25.57 13.74 24.34
C GLN A 2 -25.38 12.35 24.96
N PRO A 3 -24.30 11.61 24.62
CA PRO A 3 -24.07 10.29 25.19
C PRO A 3 -23.82 10.41 26.70
N SER A 4 -24.48 9.54 27.46
CA SER A 4 -24.52 9.56 28.94
C SER A 4 -23.28 8.97 29.63
N SER A 5 -22.26 8.53 28.88
CA SER A 5 -20.99 8.09 29.47
C SER A 5 -19.82 8.26 28.49
N ASN A 6 -18.65 8.64 29.02
CA ASN A 6 -17.37 8.61 28.32
C ASN A 6 -16.72 7.22 28.48
N GLN A 7 -17.45 6.15 28.16
CA GLN A 7 -16.84 4.81 28.10
C GLN A 7 -15.96 4.74 26.86
N VAL A 8 -14.65 4.93 27.06
CA VAL A 8 -13.65 4.66 26.04
C VAL A 8 -13.42 3.16 26.01
N GLN A 9 -14.05 2.46 25.06
CA GLN A 9 -13.68 1.09 24.75
C GLN A 9 -12.39 1.10 23.93
N ILE A 10 -11.33 0.56 24.50
CA ILE A 10 -10.10 0.27 23.77
C ILE A 10 -10.35 -1.03 23.00
N CYS A 11 -10.72 -0.90 21.74
CA CYS A 11 -10.84 -2.04 20.83
C CYS A 11 -9.48 -2.29 20.18
N VAL A 12 -8.96 -3.52 20.32
CA VAL A 12 -7.80 -3.97 19.53
C VAL A 12 -8.32 -4.31 18.14
N LEU A 13 -7.94 -3.52 17.14
CA LEU A 13 -8.19 -3.87 15.74
C LEU A 13 -7.30 -5.07 15.40
N ASN A 14 -7.93 -6.20 15.05
CA ASN A 14 -7.19 -7.37 14.62
C ASN A 14 -6.90 -7.26 13.12
N PHE A 15 -5.62 -7.10 12.78
CA PHE A 15 -5.15 -6.99 11.40
C PHE A 15 -4.81 -8.35 10.78
N ASP A 16 -5.25 -9.46 11.38
CA ASP A 16 -4.98 -10.80 10.87
C ASP A 16 -5.49 -10.99 9.42
N SER A 17 -4.57 -11.02 8.47
CA SER A 17 -4.81 -11.50 7.12
C SER A 17 -4.91 -13.02 7.14
N SER A 18 -5.81 -13.55 6.30
CA SER A 18 -5.87 -14.99 6.03
C SER A 18 -4.68 -15.50 5.20
N LEU A 19 -3.87 -14.59 4.64
CA LEU A 19 -2.71 -14.90 3.81
C LEU A 19 -1.44 -15.01 4.66
N PRO A 20 -0.52 -15.94 4.34
CA PRO A 20 0.77 -15.98 4.98
C PRO A 20 1.56 -14.68 4.72
N GLU A 21 2.20 -14.15 5.76
CA GLU A 21 2.98 -12.90 5.66
C GLU A 21 4.00 -12.90 4.51
N GLN A 22 4.60 -14.05 4.23
CA GLN A 22 5.61 -14.19 3.19
C GLN A 22 5.06 -13.89 1.79
N VAL A 23 3.80 -14.25 1.52
CA VAL A 23 3.13 -13.97 0.23
C VAL A 23 3.03 -12.46 0.02
N MET A 24 2.60 -11.75 1.07
CA MET A 24 2.48 -10.30 1.04
C MET A 24 3.83 -9.62 0.80
N VAL A 25 4.88 -10.13 1.45
CA VAL A 25 6.26 -9.63 1.29
C VAL A 25 6.75 -9.87 -0.13
N ASP A 26 6.63 -11.09 -0.66
CA ASP A 26 7.16 -11.46 -1.97
C ASP A 26 6.51 -10.65 -3.10
N MET A 27 5.18 -10.50 -3.08
CA MET A 27 4.47 -9.69 -4.08
C MET A 27 4.88 -8.20 -3.99
N LEU A 28 5.03 -7.66 -2.79
CA LEU A 28 5.46 -6.28 -2.62
C LEU A 28 6.93 -6.08 -3.00
N GLU A 29 7.81 -7.05 -2.75
CA GLU A 29 9.19 -6.99 -3.23
C GLU A 29 9.27 -6.93 -4.75
N HIS A 30 8.36 -7.61 -5.45
CA HIS A 30 8.25 -7.50 -6.91
C HIS A 30 7.81 -6.09 -7.33
N ASN A 31 6.82 -5.51 -6.65
CA ASN A 31 6.44 -4.11 -6.87
C ASN A 31 7.63 -3.16 -6.64
N VAL A 32 8.39 -3.34 -5.55
CA VAL A 32 9.57 -2.52 -5.22
C VAL A 32 10.60 -2.58 -6.34
N ARG A 33 10.92 -3.78 -6.85
CA ARG A 33 11.92 -3.97 -7.91
C ARG A 33 11.51 -3.34 -9.23
N LEU A 34 10.21 -3.31 -9.54
CA LEU A 34 9.67 -2.82 -10.81
C LEU A 34 9.30 -1.33 -10.78
N SER A 35 9.14 -0.75 -9.58
CA SER A 35 8.71 0.64 -9.42
C SER A 35 9.84 1.64 -9.64
N ARG A 36 9.50 2.83 -10.12
CA ARG A 36 10.45 3.94 -10.30
C ARG A 36 10.21 5.02 -9.25
N VAL A 37 11.30 5.44 -8.60
CA VAL A 37 11.30 6.57 -7.67
C VAL A 37 11.35 7.86 -8.48
N VAL A 38 10.38 8.73 -8.24
CA VAL A 38 10.31 10.08 -8.82
C VAL A 38 10.69 11.07 -7.74
N HIS A 39 11.86 11.69 -7.91
CA HIS A 39 12.24 12.85 -7.11
C HIS A 39 11.55 14.08 -7.70
N GLN A 40 10.60 14.65 -6.97
CA GLN A 40 10.24 16.04 -7.21
C GLN A 40 11.38 16.89 -6.65
N ASN A 41 12.26 17.35 -7.54
CA ASN A 41 13.20 18.41 -7.19
C ASN A 41 12.36 19.63 -6.83
N THR A 42 12.22 19.89 -5.53
CA THR A 42 11.72 21.14 -4.90
C THR A 42 10.45 21.70 -5.55
N SER A 43 9.31 21.70 -4.85
CA SER A 43 8.07 22.35 -5.33
C SER A 43 8.38 23.67 -6.05
N THR A 44 8.34 23.65 -7.39
CA THR A 44 8.54 24.82 -8.27
C THR A 44 7.22 25.50 -8.55
N ILE A 45 6.17 25.10 -7.82
CA ILE A 45 4.82 25.62 -8.00
C ILE A 45 4.73 26.90 -7.17
N ALA A 46 4.87 28.05 -7.85
CA ALA A 46 4.61 29.39 -7.32
C ALA A 46 3.15 29.65 -6.89
N ARG A 47 2.36 28.59 -6.66
CA ARG A 47 1.02 28.64 -6.12
C ARG A 47 1.05 27.91 -4.79
N VAL A 48 0.86 28.68 -3.71
CA VAL A 48 0.53 28.16 -2.38
C VAL A 48 -0.77 27.35 -2.50
N LYS A 49 -0.64 26.07 -2.84
CA LYS A 49 -1.70 25.10 -2.59
C LYS A 49 -1.78 24.99 -1.08
N HIS A 50 -2.99 25.11 -0.53
CA HIS A 50 -3.23 25.00 0.89
C HIS A 50 -2.41 23.84 1.46
N CYS A 51 -1.67 24.17 2.50
CA CYS A 51 -0.80 23.30 3.28
C CYS A 51 0.70 23.27 2.86
N GLU A 52 1.14 23.48 1.61
CA GLU A 52 2.59 23.42 1.26
C GLU A 52 3.46 24.42 2.06
N ILE A 53 4.36 23.91 2.92
CA ILE A 53 5.34 24.72 3.67
C ILE A 53 6.62 24.81 2.83
N GLU A 54 6.95 26.00 2.36
CA GLU A 54 8.19 26.26 1.61
C GLU A 54 9.43 25.80 2.39
N GLY A 55 10.34 25.10 1.70
CA GLY A 55 11.63 24.67 2.24
C GLY A 55 11.65 23.34 2.99
N GLN A 56 10.54 22.63 3.16
CA GLN A 56 10.56 21.29 3.74
C GLN A 56 11.02 20.23 2.73
N ILE A 57 11.94 19.35 3.15
CA ILE A 57 12.34 18.16 2.39
C ILE A 57 11.13 17.22 2.32
N SER A 58 10.63 16.98 1.11
CA SER A 58 9.50 16.08 0.83
C SER A 58 9.99 14.65 0.65
N ALA A 59 9.18 13.66 1.06
CA ALA A 59 9.46 12.26 0.74
C ALA A 59 9.41 12.01 -0.77
N PRO A 60 10.27 11.13 -1.32
CA PRO A 60 10.16 10.76 -2.72
C PRO A 60 8.81 10.13 -3.03
N ARG A 61 8.33 10.32 -4.25
CA ARG A 61 7.09 9.71 -4.72
C ARG A 61 7.43 8.51 -5.59
N VAL A 62 6.73 7.40 -5.39
CA VAL A 62 6.82 6.21 -6.25
C VAL A 62 5.62 6.19 -7.19
N LYS A 63 5.86 5.81 -8.44
CA LYS A 63 4.80 5.50 -9.40
C LYS A 63 5.05 4.12 -10.02
N PRO A 64 4.00 3.28 -10.18
CA PRO A 64 4.08 2.13 -11.05
C PRO A 64 4.41 2.64 -12.46
N SER A 65 5.40 2.03 -13.12
CA SER A 65 5.68 2.35 -14.52
C SER A 65 4.55 1.79 -15.39
N GLU A 66 4.21 2.45 -16.50
CA GLU A 66 3.12 1.95 -17.37
C GLU A 66 3.52 0.66 -18.12
N ASP A 67 4.82 0.48 -18.39
CA ASP A 67 5.32 -0.69 -19.13
C ASP A 67 5.52 -1.97 -18.28
N ILE A 68 5.31 -1.92 -16.95
CA ILE A 68 5.60 -3.06 -16.05
C ILE A 68 4.39 -3.95 -15.76
N ALA A 69 3.19 -3.60 -16.22
CA ALA A 69 1.98 -4.39 -15.97
C ALA A 69 2.12 -5.89 -16.30
N PRO A 70 2.73 -6.29 -17.44
CA PRO A 70 2.98 -7.70 -17.75
C PRO A 70 3.83 -8.40 -16.70
N GLN A 71 4.94 -7.75 -16.32
CA GLN A 71 5.91 -8.31 -15.38
C GLN A 71 5.32 -8.40 -13.97
N LEU A 72 4.54 -7.40 -13.55
CA LEU A 72 3.80 -7.44 -12.28
C LEU A 72 2.83 -8.62 -12.28
N LEU A 73 2.03 -8.77 -13.33
CA LEU A 73 1.02 -9.82 -13.40
C LEU A 73 1.62 -11.22 -13.40
N ASP A 74 2.68 -11.46 -14.18
CA ASP A 74 3.39 -12.73 -14.20
C ASP A 74 3.99 -13.03 -12.83
N SER A 75 4.52 -12.00 -12.16
CA SER A 75 5.12 -12.12 -10.84
C SER A 75 4.07 -12.44 -9.76
N PHE A 76 2.92 -11.76 -9.76
CA PHE A 76 1.83 -12.01 -8.81
C PHE A 76 1.23 -13.39 -9.02
N LEU A 77 1.04 -13.80 -10.27
CA LEU A 77 0.58 -15.14 -10.60
C LEU A 77 1.57 -16.20 -10.12
N ALA A 78 2.88 -16.01 -10.35
CA ALA A 78 3.91 -16.93 -9.89
C ALA A 78 3.92 -17.05 -8.35
N THR A 79 3.86 -15.93 -7.63
CA THR A 79 3.80 -15.92 -6.16
C THR A 79 2.54 -16.61 -5.64
N ALA A 80 1.38 -16.33 -6.25
CA ALA A 80 0.12 -16.96 -5.86
C ALA A 80 0.10 -18.47 -6.13
N VAL A 81 0.74 -18.93 -7.21
CA VAL A 81 0.91 -20.36 -7.54
C VAL A 81 1.82 -21.04 -6.53
N GLN A 82 2.99 -20.47 -6.25
CA GLN A 82 3.95 -21.03 -5.29
C GLN A 82 3.39 -21.09 -3.87
N SER A 83 2.51 -20.15 -3.52
CA SER A 83 1.90 -20.05 -2.20
C SER A 83 0.55 -20.76 -2.10
N GLU A 84 0.15 -21.52 -3.13
CA GLU A 84 -1.11 -22.29 -3.18
C GLU A 84 -2.39 -21.44 -2.92
N CYS A 85 -2.32 -20.12 -3.18
CA CYS A 85 -3.42 -19.18 -2.96
C CYS A 85 -4.44 -19.24 -4.11
N SER A 86 -5.32 -20.25 -4.08
CA SER A 86 -6.26 -20.57 -5.17
C SER A 86 -7.21 -19.42 -5.55
N SER A 87 -7.66 -18.59 -4.60
CA SER A 87 -8.52 -17.43 -4.87
C SER A 87 -7.80 -16.38 -5.73
N GLU A 88 -6.60 -15.98 -5.33
CA GLU A 88 -5.81 -14.98 -6.04
C GLU A 88 -5.29 -15.47 -7.38
N GLN A 89 -4.86 -16.74 -7.45
CA GLN A 89 -4.47 -17.36 -8.72
C GLN A 89 -5.56 -17.21 -9.79
N ARG A 90 -6.83 -17.38 -9.40
CA ARG A 90 -7.97 -17.20 -10.31
C ARG A 90 -8.08 -15.77 -10.79
N VAL A 91 -7.99 -14.79 -9.88
CA VAL A 91 -8.04 -13.36 -10.20
C VAL A 91 -6.90 -12.97 -11.15
N TRP A 92 -5.68 -13.39 -10.86
CA TRP A 92 -4.52 -13.07 -11.70
C TRP A 92 -4.60 -13.72 -13.08
N ARG A 93 -5.07 -14.98 -13.18
CA ARG A 93 -5.33 -15.62 -14.49
C ARG A 93 -6.41 -14.90 -15.29
N LEU A 94 -7.47 -14.42 -14.63
CA LEU A 94 -8.50 -13.62 -15.29
C LEU A 94 -7.92 -12.29 -15.80
N CYS A 95 -7.14 -11.59 -14.99
CA CYS A 95 -6.45 -10.37 -15.42
C CYS A 95 -5.54 -10.63 -16.63
N GLN A 96 -4.88 -11.78 -16.70
CA GLN A 96 -4.03 -12.17 -17.83
C GLN A 96 -4.84 -12.42 -19.10
N ALA A 97 -6.04 -13.00 -18.96
CA ALA A 97 -6.97 -13.15 -20.07
C ALA A 97 -7.53 -11.80 -20.54
N LEU A 98 -7.94 -10.93 -19.61
CA LEU A 98 -8.62 -9.65 -19.87
C LEU A 98 -7.69 -8.56 -20.41
N PHE A 99 -6.47 -8.47 -19.91
CA PHE A 99 -5.53 -7.38 -20.18
C PHE A 99 -4.26 -7.90 -20.88
N PRO A 100 -4.35 -8.28 -22.17
CA PRO A 100 -3.19 -8.76 -22.91
C PRO A 100 -2.15 -7.65 -23.10
N THR A 101 -0.89 -8.05 -23.03
CA THR A 101 0.30 -7.18 -23.16
C THR A 101 0.41 -6.57 -24.55
N GLU A 102 0.14 -7.36 -25.59
CA GLU A 102 0.18 -6.95 -26.98
C GLU A 102 -1.24 -6.84 -27.56
N LYS A 103 -1.64 -5.61 -27.89
CA LYS A 103 -2.91 -5.30 -28.57
C LYS A 103 -2.72 -5.23 -30.08
N SER A 104 -2.25 -6.32 -30.70
CA SER A 104 -2.01 -6.41 -32.14
C SER A 104 -2.99 -7.35 -32.85
N GLY A 105 -3.42 -6.99 -34.06
CA GLY A 105 -4.35 -7.78 -34.87
C GLY A 105 -5.67 -8.11 -34.15
N ASN A 106 -6.07 -9.39 -34.18
CA ASN A 106 -7.34 -9.88 -33.60
C ASN A 106 -7.26 -10.09 -32.08
N TRP A 107 -6.63 -9.18 -31.34
CA TRP A 107 -6.41 -9.34 -29.90
C TRP A 107 -7.72 -9.39 -29.11
N GLN A 108 -8.76 -8.65 -29.52
CA GLN A 108 -10.07 -8.64 -28.87
C GLN A 108 -10.71 -10.03 -28.91
N TRP A 109 -10.68 -10.68 -30.07
CA TRP A 109 -11.16 -12.05 -30.24
C TRP A 109 -10.35 -13.06 -29.41
N ARG A 110 -9.01 -12.93 -29.39
CA ARG A 110 -8.15 -13.78 -28.55
C ARG A 110 -8.46 -13.60 -27.06
N ARG A 111 -8.74 -12.37 -26.61
CA ARG A 111 -9.19 -12.08 -25.24
C ARG A 111 -10.51 -12.79 -24.96
N THR A 112 -11.53 -12.63 -25.81
CA THR A 112 -12.82 -13.31 -25.65
C THR A 112 -12.65 -14.82 -25.48
N ARG A 113 -11.83 -15.43 -26.34
CA ARG A 113 -11.54 -16.88 -26.26
C ARG A 113 -10.85 -17.26 -24.94
N ARG A 114 -9.82 -16.53 -24.51
CA ARG A 114 -9.12 -16.80 -23.25
C ARG A 114 -10.02 -16.64 -22.02
N VAL A 115 -10.88 -15.62 -22.03
CA VAL A 115 -11.90 -15.44 -20.96
C VAL A 115 -12.88 -16.60 -20.98
N GLY A 116 -13.29 -17.07 -22.16
CA GLY A 116 -14.13 -18.25 -22.32
C GLY A 116 -13.50 -19.52 -21.74
N GLU A 117 -12.24 -19.79 -22.07
CA GLU A 117 -11.47 -20.92 -21.55
C GLU A 117 -11.32 -20.83 -20.01
N TRP A 118 -11.03 -19.64 -19.49
CA TRP A 118 -10.96 -19.39 -18.05
C TRP A 118 -12.31 -19.60 -17.34
N PHE A 119 -13.42 -19.19 -17.95
CA PHE A 119 -14.76 -19.41 -17.38
C PHE A 119 -15.13 -20.89 -17.32
N CYS A 120 -14.68 -21.72 -18.28
CA CYS A 120 -14.90 -23.17 -18.21
C CYS A 120 -14.26 -23.74 -16.94
N GLU A 121 -13.05 -23.29 -16.60
CA GLU A 121 -12.40 -23.70 -15.36
C GLU A 121 -13.16 -23.21 -14.12
N GLU A 122 -13.62 -21.97 -14.08
CA GLU A 122 -14.42 -21.45 -12.95
C GLU A 122 -15.72 -22.21 -12.76
N VAL A 123 -16.44 -22.50 -13.85
CA VAL A 123 -17.69 -23.25 -13.81
C VAL A 123 -17.46 -24.70 -13.38
N SER A 124 -16.34 -25.31 -13.78
CA SER A 124 -15.99 -26.68 -13.35
C SER A 124 -15.79 -26.83 -11.83
N ARG A 125 -15.51 -25.71 -11.14
CA ARG A 125 -15.31 -25.62 -9.69
C ARG A 125 -16.60 -25.39 -8.91
N LEU A 126 -17.71 -25.10 -9.60
CA LEU A 126 -19.02 -25.00 -8.96
C LEU A 126 -19.43 -26.33 -8.33
N PRO A 127 -20.26 -26.33 -7.27
CA PRO A 127 -20.84 -27.55 -6.74
C PRO A 127 -21.51 -28.36 -7.86
N LYS A 128 -21.02 -29.57 -8.11
CA LYS A 128 -21.58 -30.44 -9.15
C LYS A 128 -22.91 -30.99 -8.68
N GLY A 129 -23.97 -30.71 -9.44
CA GLY A 129 -25.25 -31.39 -9.28
C GLY A 129 -25.18 -32.85 -9.75
N ASP A 130 -26.28 -33.58 -9.57
CA ASP A 130 -26.40 -34.93 -10.10
C ASP A 130 -26.29 -34.92 -11.62
N ILE A 131 -25.39 -35.76 -12.15
CA ILE A 131 -25.21 -35.89 -13.60
C ILE A 131 -26.49 -36.47 -14.20
N PRO A 132 -27.12 -35.79 -15.18
CA PRO A 132 -28.36 -36.29 -15.78
C PRO A 132 -28.17 -37.65 -16.45
N LYS A 133 -29.15 -38.54 -16.30
CA LYS A 133 -29.14 -39.87 -16.94
C LYS A 133 -29.56 -39.81 -18.41
N GLU A 134 -30.43 -38.86 -18.76
CA GLU A 134 -30.89 -38.67 -20.13
C GLU A 134 -29.81 -37.99 -20.97
N THR A 135 -29.56 -38.51 -22.17
CA THR A 135 -28.52 -38.00 -23.08
C THR A 135 -28.69 -36.51 -23.37
N VAL A 136 -29.88 -36.03 -23.71
CA VAL A 136 -30.11 -34.60 -24.03
C VAL A 136 -29.80 -33.71 -22.84
N SER A 137 -30.33 -34.07 -21.66
CA SER A 137 -30.10 -33.31 -20.43
C SER A 137 -28.62 -33.29 -20.04
N HIS A 138 -27.89 -34.38 -20.28
CA HIS A 138 -26.46 -34.44 -20.04
C HIS A 138 -25.68 -33.61 -21.08
N VAL A 139 -26.09 -33.59 -22.35
CA VAL A 139 -25.52 -32.69 -23.37
C VAL A 139 -25.72 -31.23 -22.95
N TRP A 140 -26.94 -30.85 -22.51
CA TRP A 140 -27.23 -29.51 -22.01
C TRP A 140 -26.39 -29.15 -20.77
N TYR A 141 -26.24 -30.09 -19.83
CA TYR A 141 -25.38 -29.94 -18.66
C TYR A 141 -23.92 -29.66 -19.04
N LEU A 142 -23.37 -30.38 -20.03
CA LEU A 142 -22.01 -30.16 -20.53
C LEU A 142 -21.88 -28.81 -21.26
N MET A 143 -22.90 -28.39 -21.99
CA MET A 143 -22.93 -27.05 -22.59
C MET A 143 -22.95 -25.96 -21.51
N CYS A 144 -23.74 -26.12 -20.45
CA CYS A 144 -23.74 -25.18 -19.31
C CYS A 144 -22.38 -25.11 -18.58
N ALA A 145 -21.52 -26.11 -18.77
CA ALA A 145 -20.14 -26.13 -18.27
C ALA A 145 -19.09 -25.58 -19.27
N GLY A 146 -19.51 -25.22 -20.48
CA GLY A 146 -18.61 -24.79 -21.56
C GLY A 146 -17.83 -25.94 -22.21
N GLU A 147 -18.14 -27.20 -21.87
CA GLU A 147 -17.49 -28.39 -22.41
C GLU A 147 -18.13 -28.82 -23.74
N ALA A 148 -18.07 -27.94 -24.74
CA ALA A 148 -18.72 -28.15 -26.03
C ALA A 148 -18.24 -29.43 -26.76
N THR A 149 -16.95 -29.76 -26.65
CA THR A 149 -16.37 -30.97 -27.29
C THR A 149 -16.89 -32.25 -26.64
N ALA A 150 -17.04 -32.27 -25.31
CA ALA A 150 -17.63 -33.39 -24.59
C ALA A 150 -19.12 -33.54 -24.94
N ALA A 151 -19.84 -32.41 -25.06
CA ALA A 151 -21.25 -32.39 -25.46
C ALA A 151 -21.47 -32.99 -26.86
N ILE A 152 -20.63 -32.62 -27.85
CA ILE A 152 -20.68 -33.19 -29.22
C ILE A 152 -20.42 -34.70 -29.20
N ARG A 153 -19.39 -35.14 -28.45
CA ARG A 153 -19.06 -36.56 -28.35
C ARG A 153 -20.20 -37.36 -27.71
N LEU A 154 -20.75 -36.87 -26.62
CA LEU A 154 -21.86 -37.51 -25.92
C LEU A 154 -23.12 -37.59 -26.80
N ALA A 155 -23.42 -36.52 -27.55
CA ALA A 155 -24.54 -36.52 -28.50
C ALA A 155 -24.35 -37.58 -29.60
N ASN A 156 -23.13 -37.74 -30.13
CA ASN A 156 -22.81 -38.80 -31.10
C ASN A 156 -22.98 -40.21 -30.50
N GLU A 157 -22.38 -40.45 -29.33
CA GLU A 157 -22.44 -41.75 -28.65
C GLU A 157 -23.88 -42.14 -28.26
N GLY A 158 -24.70 -41.15 -27.90
CA GLY A 158 -26.12 -41.32 -27.59
C GLY A 158 -27.04 -41.40 -28.82
N GLY A 159 -26.49 -41.49 -30.04
CA GLY A 159 -27.28 -41.65 -31.28
C GLY A 159 -27.94 -40.38 -31.81
N MET A 160 -27.62 -39.21 -31.27
CA MET A 160 -28.18 -37.91 -31.66
C MET A 160 -27.27 -37.19 -32.65
N ALA A 161 -27.02 -37.84 -33.80
CA ALA A 161 -26.08 -37.35 -34.81
C ALA A 161 -26.43 -35.95 -35.34
N MET A 162 -27.72 -35.63 -35.49
CA MET A 162 -28.16 -34.29 -35.92
C MET A 162 -27.81 -33.23 -34.88
N LEU A 163 -28.06 -33.49 -33.58
CA LEU A 163 -27.73 -32.55 -32.51
C LEU A 163 -26.23 -32.27 -32.45
N SER A 164 -25.43 -33.33 -32.50
CA SER A 164 -23.97 -33.25 -32.56
C SER A 164 -23.48 -32.42 -33.75
N LEU A 165 -24.03 -32.68 -34.95
CA LEU A 165 -23.69 -31.94 -36.15
C LEU A 165 -24.03 -30.46 -35.99
N MET A 166 -25.23 -30.12 -35.50
CA MET A 166 -25.65 -28.74 -35.32
C MET A 166 -24.76 -27.98 -34.33
N ILE A 167 -24.42 -28.59 -33.18
CA ILE A 167 -23.48 -28.00 -32.22
C ILE A 167 -22.12 -27.77 -32.90
N SER A 168 -21.59 -28.77 -33.61
CA SER A 168 -20.31 -28.66 -34.31
C SER A 168 -20.33 -27.58 -35.41
N THR A 169 -21.42 -27.47 -36.16
CA THR A 169 -21.57 -26.49 -37.24
C THR A 169 -21.62 -25.07 -36.69
N VAL A 170 -22.33 -24.82 -35.59
CA VAL A 170 -22.38 -23.48 -34.97
C VAL A 170 -20.99 -23.05 -34.48
N LEU A 171 -20.21 -23.97 -33.89
CA LEU A 171 -18.88 -23.63 -33.37
C LEU A 171 -17.82 -23.47 -34.47
N SER A 172 -18.03 -24.07 -35.65
CA SER A 172 -17.06 -24.03 -36.76
C SER A 172 -17.42 -23.02 -37.84
N LEU A 173 -18.71 -22.82 -38.08
CA LEU A 173 -19.31 -22.02 -39.16
C LEU A 173 -20.47 -21.20 -38.57
N GLU A 174 -20.15 -20.31 -37.63
CA GLU A 174 -21.08 -19.52 -36.81
C GLU A 174 -22.30 -19.02 -37.59
N HIS A 175 -22.09 -18.22 -38.63
CA HIS A 175 -23.18 -17.60 -39.37
C HIS A 175 -24.16 -18.62 -39.98
N ILE A 176 -23.63 -19.71 -40.53
CA ILE A 176 -24.44 -20.76 -41.16
C ILE A 176 -25.16 -21.56 -40.07
N GLY A 177 -24.42 -22.05 -39.08
CA GLY A 177 -24.98 -22.85 -38.00
C GLY A 177 -26.07 -22.10 -37.22
N ARG A 178 -25.82 -20.82 -36.86
CA ARG A 178 -26.80 -19.99 -36.15
C ARG A 178 -28.04 -19.74 -37.01
N TYR A 179 -27.87 -19.48 -38.31
CA TYR A 179 -28.99 -19.30 -39.23
C TYR A 179 -29.87 -20.55 -39.32
N GLU A 180 -29.27 -21.73 -39.50
CA GLU A 180 -30.00 -23.00 -39.55
C GLU A 180 -30.74 -23.29 -38.24
N CYS A 181 -30.08 -23.10 -37.08
CA CYS A 181 -30.73 -23.21 -35.77
C CYS A 181 -31.89 -22.22 -35.61
N SER A 182 -31.73 -20.96 -36.04
CA SER A 182 -32.81 -19.96 -36.00
C SER A 182 -34.00 -20.37 -36.85
N LYS A 183 -33.75 -20.92 -38.05
CA LYS A 183 -34.82 -21.44 -38.93
C LYS A 183 -35.57 -22.60 -38.30
N MET A 184 -34.86 -23.53 -37.65
CA MET A 184 -35.51 -24.62 -36.91
C MET A 184 -36.38 -24.11 -35.77
N VAL A 185 -35.88 -23.18 -34.96
CA VAL A 185 -36.64 -22.57 -33.85
C VAL A 185 -37.86 -21.82 -34.37
N GLU A 186 -37.72 -21.01 -35.42
CA GLU A 186 -38.84 -20.29 -36.06
C GLU A 186 -39.91 -21.26 -36.56
N MET A 187 -39.52 -22.37 -37.19
CA MET A 187 -40.45 -23.40 -37.64
C MET A 187 -41.24 -24.01 -36.47
N TRP A 188 -40.58 -24.27 -35.33
CA TRP A 188 -41.25 -24.79 -34.14
C TRP A 188 -42.21 -23.77 -33.51
N GLU A 189 -41.83 -22.49 -33.49
CA GLU A 189 -42.70 -21.38 -33.05
C GLU A 189 -43.94 -21.27 -33.95
N MET A 190 -43.78 -21.37 -35.27
CA MET A 190 -44.87 -21.26 -36.25
C MET A 190 -45.82 -22.47 -36.23
N ASN A 191 -45.26 -23.68 -36.22
CA ASN A 191 -46.05 -24.91 -36.29
C ASN A 191 -46.76 -25.25 -34.98
N LYS A 192 -46.43 -24.56 -33.87
CA LYS A 192 -47.03 -24.76 -32.53
C LYS A 192 -46.96 -26.21 -32.06
N ASP A 193 -45.91 -26.92 -32.48
CA ASP A 193 -45.73 -28.34 -32.20
C ASP A 193 -44.29 -28.62 -31.79
N ILE A 194 -44.05 -28.45 -30.49
CA ILE A 194 -42.86 -28.97 -29.80
C ILE A 194 -43.22 -30.21 -28.96
N ASN A 195 -44.34 -30.87 -29.28
CA ASN A 195 -44.84 -31.98 -28.50
C ASN A 195 -43.87 -33.17 -28.63
N GLY A 196 -43.50 -33.77 -27.50
CA GLY A 196 -42.53 -34.88 -27.45
C GLY A 196 -41.05 -34.47 -27.43
N MET A 197 -40.72 -33.18 -27.61
CA MET A 197 -39.35 -32.68 -27.41
C MET A 197 -39.10 -32.33 -25.94
N SER A 198 -37.93 -32.71 -25.42
CA SER A 198 -37.51 -32.29 -24.06
C SER A 198 -37.16 -30.80 -24.04
N ASP A 199 -37.38 -30.15 -22.89
CA ASP A 199 -37.07 -28.72 -22.73
C ASP A 199 -35.59 -28.43 -22.96
N ASP A 200 -34.71 -29.35 -22.55
CA ASP A 200 -33.27 -29.24 -22.75
C ASP A 200 -32.89 -29.26 -24.23
N LEU A 201 -33.57 -30.05 -25.07
CA LEU A 201 -33.33 -30.04 -26.51
C LEU A 201 -33.64 -28.66 -27.10
N ILE A 202 -34.79 -28.09 -26.72
CA ILE A 202 -35.22 -26.78 -27.21
C ILE A 202 -34.26 -25.69 -26.70
N LYS A 203 -33.82 -25.76 -25.44
CA LYS A 203 -32.83 -24.85 -24.87
C LYS A 203 -31.50 -24.89 -25.62
N ILE A 204 -31.01 -26.08 -25.99
CA ILE A 204 -29.80 -26.21 -26.81
C ILE A 204 -29.97 -25.45 -28.13
N PHE A 205 -31.05 -25.71 -28.88
CA PHE A 205 -31.28 -25.06 -30.17
C PHE A 205 -31.54 -23.55 -30.05
N LEU A 206 -32.22 -23.09 -29.01
CA LEU A 206 -32.40 -21.66 -28.71
C LEU A 206 -31.04 -20.97 -28.55
N VAL A 207 -30.19 -21.52 -27.69
CA VAL A 207 -28.86 -20.95 -27.39
C VAL A 207 -27.98 -20.95 -28.65
N LEU A 208 -27.99 -22.03 -29.42
CA LEU A 208 -27.28 -22.12 -30.70
C LEU A 208 -27.82 -21.16 -31.77
N ALA A 209 -29.11 -20.80 -31.70
CA ALA A 209 -29.73 -19.79 -32.55
C ALA A 209 -29.41 -18.34 -32.09
N GLY A 210 -28.65 -18.15 -31.01
CA GLY A 210 -28.37 -16.83 -30.45
C GLY A 210 -29.51 -16.26 -29.61
N ARG A 211 -30.39 -17.11 -29.06
CA ARG A 211 -31.51 -16.70 -28.19
C ARG A 211 -31.40 -17.37 -26.83
N THR A 212 -31.73 -16.66 -25.76
CA THR A 212 -31.72 -17.20 -24.38
C THR A 212 -33.09 -17.56 -23.83
N HIS A 213 -34.14 -17.26 -24.59
CA HIS A 213 -35.51 -17.60 -24.24
C HIS A 213 -36.39 -17.74 -25.48
N GLY A 214 -37.53 -18.41 -25.34
CA GLY A 214 -38.51 -18.58 -26.41
C GLY A 214 -39.91 -18.82 -25.87
N LYS A 215 -40.93 -18.53 -26.69
CA LYS A 215 -42.35 -18.79 -26.37
C LYS A 215 -42.90 -19.78 -27.38
N PHE A 216 -43.38 -20.91 -26.88
CA PHE A 216 -43.88 -22.02 -27.67
C PHE A 216 -45.29 -22.41 -27.24
N VAL A 217 -45.90 -23.31 -27.99
CA VAL A 217 -47.16 -23.95 -27.63
C VAL A 217 -46.93 -25.45 -27.52
N ARG A 218 -47.25 -26.03 -26.36
CA ARG A 218 -47.19 -27.48 -26.11
C ARG A 218 -48.55 -27.93 -25.60
N ASN A 219 -49.16 -28.92 -26.25
CA ASN A 219 -50.51 -29.41 -25.92
C ASN A 219 -51.52 -28.27 -25.75
N GLU A 220 -51.57 -27.34 -26.72
CA GLU A 220 -52.43 -26.14 -26.74
C GLU A 220 -52.21 -25.12 -25.61
N LYS A 221 -51.18 -25.31 -24.77
CA LYS A 221 -50.80 -24.37 -23.70
C LYS A 221 -49.56 -23.58 -24.10
N ALA A 222 -49.58 -22.28 -23.80
CA ALA A 222 -48.40 -21.44 -23.97
C ALA A 222 -47.32 -21.84 -22.95
N VAL A 223 -46.13 -22.13 -23.43
CA VAL A 223 -44.95 -22.47 -22.63
C VAL A 223 -43.85 -21.45 -22.94
N SER A 224 -43.35 -20.78 -21.91
CA SER A 224 -42.19 -19.91 -22.01
C SER A 224 -40.98 -20.66 -21.47
N LEU A 225 -39.94 -20.80 -22.28
CA LEU A 225 -38.69 -21.42 -21.87
C LEU A 225 -37.63 -20.35 -21.66
N ASN A 226 -36.96 -20.42 -20.52
CA ASN A 226 -35.80 -19.61 -20.20
C ASN A 226 -34.58 -20.54 -20.12
N CYS A 227 -33.58 -20.32 -20.98
CA CYS A 227 -32.36 -21.13 -21.00
C CYS A 227 -31.47 -20.86 -19.78
N LEU A 228 -31.63 -19.73 -19.10
CA LEU A 228 -30.76 -19.29 -18.01
C LEU A 228 -31.39 -19.54 -16.62
N GLU A 229 -32.58 -20.14 -16.58
CA GLU A 229 -33.24 -20.47 -15.32
C GLU A 229 -32.41 -21.46 -14.51
N SER A 230 -32.41 -21.31 -13.18
CA SER A 230 -31.70 -22.18 -12.24
C SER A 230 -30.17 -22.28 -12.41
N LEU A 231 -29.57 -21.50 -13.32
CA LEU A 231 -28.13 -21.45 -13.50
C LEU A 231 -27.48 -20.44 -12.55
N ASP A 232 -26.27 -20.76 -12.09
CA ASP A 232 -25.38 -19.78 -11.46
C ASP A 232 -25.05 -18.69 -12.50
N TRP A 233 -24.88 -17.45 -12.04
CA TRP A 233 -24.59 -16.32 -12.93
C TRP A 233 -23.36 -16.57 -13.82
N ARG A 234 -22.36 -17.35 -13.35
CA ARG A 234 -21.18 -17.74 -14.13
C ARG A 234 -21.53 -18.66 -15.29
N GLN A 235 -22.43 -19.61 -15.08
CA GLN A 235 -22.92 -20.50 -16.13
C GLN A 235 -23.78 -19.70 -17.13
N ALA A 236 -24.64 -18.83 -16.63
CA ALA A 236 -25.48 -17.98 -17.47
C ALA A 236 -24.62 -17.05 -18.36
N PHE A 237 -23.66 -16.33 -17.78
CA PHE A 237 -22.71 -15.53 -18.54
C PHE A 237 -21.87 -16.38 -19.51
N GLY A 238 -21.43 -17.57 -19.07
CA GLY A 238 -20.74 -18.55 -19.92
C GLY A 238 -21.55 -18.91 -21.16
N ILE A 239 -22.86 -19.16 -21.03
CA ILE A 239 -23.74 -19.43 -22.19
C ILE A 239 -23.75 -18.26 -23.18
N HIS A 240 -23.79 -17.02 -22.69
CA HIS A 240 -23.68 -15.85 -23.57
C HIS A 240 -22.35 -15.81 -24.33
N LEU A 241 -21.27 -16.15 -23.64
CA LEU A 241 -19.90 -16.08 -24.15
C LEU A 241 -19.57 -17.22 -25.12
N TRP A 242 -19.98 -18.46 -24.81
CA TRP A 242 -19.60 -19.65 -25.56
C TRP A 242 -20.51 -19.94 -26.74
N PHE A 243 -21.79 -19.57 -26.67
CA PHE A 243 -22.80 -20.01 -27.65
C PHE A 243 -23.65 -18.88 -28.22
N VAL A 244 -24.31 -18.08 -27.37
CA VAL A 244 -25.25 -17.05 -27.85
C VAL A 244 -24.53 -16.04 -28.74
N ASN A 245 -23.41 -15.52 -28.24
CA ASN A 245 -22.52 -14.60 -28.95
C ASN A 245 -21.23 -15.32 -29.38
N CYS A 246 -21.31 -16.63 -29.71
CA CYS A 246 -20.14 -17.35 -30.21
C CYS A 246 -19.57 -16.61 -31.43
N GLY A 247 -18.23 -16.49 -31.49
CA GLY A 247 -17.53 -15.73 -32.53
C GLY A 247 -17.56 -14.20 -32.39
N GLY A 248 -18.41 -13.66 -31.51
CA GLY A 248 -18.47 -12.24 -31.15
C GLY A 248 -17.38 -11.78 -30.18
N LEU A 249 -17.49 -10.52 -29.77
CA LEU A 249 -16.58 -9.91 -28.80
C LEU A 249 -17.09 -10.09 -27.36
N LEU A 250 -16.20 -9.90 -26.40
CA LEU A 250 -16.55 -9.98 -24.97
C LEU A 250 -17.61 -8.94 -24.59
N GLU A 251 -17.55 -7.77 -25.24
CA GLU A 251 -18.51 -6.67 -25.16
C GLU A 251 -19.95 -7.13 -25.51
N ASP A 252 -20.12 -7.90 -26.58
CA ASP A 252 -21.44 -8.40 -27.00
C ASP A 252 -22.02 -9.36 -25.96
N ALA A 253 -21.17 -10.22 -25.40
CA ALA A 253 -21.57 -11.18 -24.38
C ALA A 253 -22.00 -10.50 -23.06
N ILE A 254 -21.26 -9.48 -22.61
CA ILE A 254 -21.61 -8.75 -21.38
C ILE A 254 -22.86 -7.89 -21.54
N GLU A 255 -23.08 -7.30 -22.72
CA GLU A 255 -24.28 -6.52 -23.02
C GLU A 255 -25.51 -7.44 -23.02
N SER A 256 -25.47 -8.52 -23.81
CA SER A 256 -26.54 -9.51 -23.89
C SER A 256 -26.86 -10.14 -22.53
N PHE A 257 -25.85 -10.50 -21.73
CA PHE A 257 -26.06 -10.99 -20.37
C PHE A 257 -26.68 -9.93 -19.46
N THR A 258 -26.24 -8.69 -19.56
CA THR A 258 -26.78 -7.59 -18.74
C THR A 258 -28.26 -7.33 -19.06
N GLU A 259 -28.69 -7.50 -20.30
CA GLU A 259 -30.12 -7.44 -20.68
C GLU A 259 -30.94 -8.56 -20.04
N ASP A 260 -30.41 -9.79 -20.05
CA ASP A 260 -31.09 -10.95 -19.42
C ASP A 260 -31.18 -10.82 -17.90
N VAL A 261 -30.15 -10.27 -17.24
CA VAL A 261 -30.21 -9.95 -15.81
C VAL A 261 -31.25 -8.87 -15.53
N LYS A 262 -31.26 -7.78 -16.31
CA LYS A 262 -32.26 -6.68 -16.16
C LYS A 262 -33.69 -7.17 -16.35
N ALA A 263 -33.89 -8.11 -17.27
CA ALA A 263 -35.19 -8.72 -17.52
C ALA A 263 -35.59 -9.81 -16.50
N GLY A 264 -34.73 -10.10 -15.52
CA GLY A 264 -34.98 -11.14 -14.50
C GLY A 264 -34.90 -12.56 -15.06
N ARG A 265 -34.26 -12.77 -16.22
CA ARG A 265 -34.07 -14.09 -16.84
C ARG A 265 -32.82 -14.80 -16.34
N ALA A 266 -31.79 -14.06 -15.94
CA ALA A 266 -30.55 -14.62 -15.41
C ALA A 266 -30.29 -14.16 -13.97
N SER A 267 -29.57 -15.00 -13.21
CA SER A 267 -29.07 -14.67 -11.87
C SER A 267 -28.10 -13.48 -11.95
N SER A 268 -28.27 -12.51 -11.05
CA SER A 268 -27.38 -11.34 -10.97
C SER A 268 -26.04 -11.71 -10.33
N PRO A 269 -24.91 -11.15 -10.79
CA PRO A 269 -23.60 -11.36 -10.18
C PRO A 269 -23.39 -10.58 -8.86
N GLU A 270 -24.34 -9.78 -8.36
CA GLU A 270 -24.26 -9.09 -7.05
C GLU A 270 -22.93 -8.32 -6.79
N CYS A 271 -22.41 -7.61 -7.80
CA CYS A 271 -21.12 -6.88 -7.73
C CYS A 271 -19.88 -7.77 -7.53
N HIS A 272 -19.93 -9.04 -7.93
CA HIS A 272 -18.80 -9.97 -7.86
C HIS A 272 -17.56 -9.44 -8.62
N LEU A 273 -16.36 -9.63 -8.04
CA LEU A 273 -15.09 -9.11 -8.59
C LEU A 273 -14.87 -9.45 -10.07
N ILE A 274 -15.11 -10.71 -10.45
CA ILE A 274 -14.98 -11.19 -11.83
C ILE A 274 -15.83 -10.34 -12.80
N ASP A 275 -17.11 -10.10 -12.48
CA ASP A 275 -18.01 -9.28 -13.31
C ASP A 275 -17.48 -7.84 -13.42
N GLN A 276 -17.03 -7.26 -12.30
CA GLN A 276 -16.47 -5.91 -12.30
C GLN A 276 -15.19 -5.79 -13.14
N LEU A 277 -14.31 -6.80 -13.11
CA LEU A 277 -13.11 -6.84 -13.94
C LEU A 277 -13.44 -6.96 -15.44
N ILE A 278 -14.42 -7.79 -15.79
CA ILE A 278 -14.89 -7.91 -17.18
C ILE A 278 -15.46 -6.58 -17.65
N ARG A 279 -16.30 -5.93 -16.84
CA ARG A 279 -16.85 -4.60 -17.16
C ARG A 279 -15.75 -3.56 -17.33
N LEU A 280 -14.73 -3.55 -16.48
CA LEU A 280 -13.58 -2.65 -16.62
C LEU A 280 -12.80 -2.87 -17.92
N ALA A 281 -12.66 -4.14 -18.34
CA ALA A 281 -11.99 -4.50 -19.57
C ALA A 281 -12.79 -4.17 -20.84
N CYS A 282 -14.12 -4.19 -20.76
CA CYS A 282 -15.04 -3.89 -21.88
C CYS A 282 -15.36 -2.40 -21.98
N TYR A 283 -15.47 -1.70 -20.85
CA TYR A 283 -15.91 -0.32 -20.78
C TYR A 283 -14.87 0.53 -20.03
N PRO A 284 -14.03 1.31 -20.74
CA PRO A 284 -13.00 2.16 -20.10
C PRO A 284 -13.54 3.22 -19.14
N SER A 285 -14.84 3.54 -19.23
CA SER A 285 -15.54 4.45 -18.31
C SER A 285 -15.95 3.81 -16.99
N HIS A 286 -15.83 2.48 -16.86
CA HIS A 286 -16.15 1.78 -15.62
C HIS A 286 -15.18 2.19 -14.51
N GLN A 287 -15.71 2.36 -13.29
CA GLN A 287 -14.92 2.86 -12.18
C GLN A 287 -14.01 1.77 -11.61
N VAL A 288 -12.74 2.11 -11.41
CA VAL A 288 -11.77 1.20 -10.78
C VAL A 288 -12.17 0.93 -9.33
N GLU A 289 -12.75 1.92 -8.65
CA GLU A 289 -13.30 1.80 -7.30
C GLU A 289 -14.24 0.61 -7.18
N ALA A 290 -15.15 0.39 -8.13
CA ALA A 290 -16.10 -0.72 -8.09
C ALA A 290 -15.41 -2.09 -8.12
N VAL A 291 -14.28 -2.20 -8.83
CA VAL A 291 -13.44 -3.41 -8.85
C VAL A 291 -12.75 -3.62 -7.51
N LEU A 292 -12.20 -2.55 -6.93
CA LEU A 292 -11.48 -2.61 -5.66
C LEU A 292 -12.40 -2.87 -4.45
N ASP A 293 -13.60 -2.30 -4.47
CA ASP A 293 -14.64 -2.57 -3.47
C ASP A 293 -15.06 -4.04 -3.55
N ALA A 294 -15.30 -4.56 -4.76
CA ALA A 294 -15.61 -5.97 -4.97
C ALA A 294 -14.47 -6.91 -4.53
N ALA A 295 -13.20 -6.50 -4.69
CA ALA A 295 -12.05 -7.27 -4.21
C ALA A 295 -12.01 -7.33 -2.68
N THR A 296 -12.36 -6.23 -2.00
CA THR A 296 -12.41 -6.18 -0.54
C THR A 296 -13.47 -7.13 0.03
N MET A 297 -14.59 -7.31 -0.68
CA MET A 297 -15.67 -8.21 -0.28
C MET A 297 -15.34 -9.70 -0.45
N LEU A 298 -14.27 -10.06 -1.17
CA LEU A 298 -13.85 -11.46 -1.29
C LEU A 298 -13.17 -11.99 -0.03
N ASN A 299 -12.59 -11.10 0.79
CA ASN A 299 -11.93 -11.47 2.02
C ASN A 299 -12.92 -11.36 3.20
N PRO A 300 -13.04 -12.39 4.06
CA PRO A 300 -13.84 -12.28 5.29
C PRO A 300 -13.38 -11.15 6.21
N ASN A 301 -12.10 -10.77 6.15
CA ASN A 301 -11.57 -9.63 6.89
C ASN A 301 -11.57 -8.35 6.01
N PRO A 302 -12.44 -7.37 6.28
CA PRO A 302 -12.48 -6.12 5.51
C PRO A 302 -11.25 -5.22 5.72
N LEU A 303 -10.42 -5.52 6.73
CA LEU A 303 -9.16 -4.82 6.98
C LEU A 303 -8.01 -5.37 6.14
N ASP A 304 -8.19 -6.53 5.50
CA ASP A 304 -7.21 -7.09 4.59
C ASP A 304 -7.33 -6.44 3.22
N THR A 305 -6.50 -5.42 3.01
CA THR A 305 -6.43 -4.68 1.75
C THR A 305 -5.34 -5.21 0.81
N HIS A 306 -4.80 -6.41 1.04
CA HIS A 306 -3.71 -6.97 0.23
C HIS A 306 -4.08 -7.11 -1.25
N LEU A 307 -5.13 -7.88 -1.55
CA LEU A 307 -5.59 -8.11 -2.92
C LEU A 307 -5.99 -6.78 -3.59
N THR A 308 -6.72 -5.94 -2.86
CA THR A 308 -7.17 -4.62 -3.31
C THR A 308 -6.00 -3.72 -3.72
N TRP A 309 -4.94 -3.67 -2.92
CA TRP A 309 -3.77 -2.84 -3.24
C TRP A 309 -2.97 -3.37 -4.43
N HIS A 310 -2.80 -4.69 -4.56
CA HIS A 310 -2.09 -5.29 -5.71
C HIS A 310 -2.90 -5.18 -7.00
N LEU A 311 -4.23 -5.27 -6.91
CA LEU A 311 -5.11 -5.05 -8.04
C LEU A 311 -5.06 -3.58 -8.48
N TRP A 312 -5.05 -2.64 -7.52
CA TRP A 312 -4.79 -1.23 -7.81
C TRP A 312 -3.43 -1.04 -8.51
N SER A 313 -2.34 -1.63 -8.02
CA SER A 313 -1.02 -1.42 -8.61
C SER A 313 -0.93 -1.96 -10.03
N LEU A 314 -1.55 -3.12 -10.29
CA LEU A 314 -1.67 -3.69 -11.63
C LEU A 314 -2.52 -2.81 -12.55
N LEU A 315 -3.73 -2.43 -12.14
CA LEU A 315 -4.63 -1.61 -12.95
C LEU A 315 -4.02 -0.24 -13.27
N ARG A 316 -3.31 0.36 -12.30
CA ARG A 316 -2.54 1.59 -12.49
C ARG A 316 -1.47 1.42 -13.55
N ALA A 317 -0.71 0.32 -13.50
CA ALA A 317 0.31 0.01 -14.50
C ALA A 317 -0.30 -0.26 -15.90
N ILE A 318 -1.48 -0.86 -15.98
CA ILE A 318 -2.21 -1.05 -17.26
C ILE A 318 -2.66 0.30 -17.87
N GLY A 319 -2.73 1.36 -17.06
CA GLY A 319 -3.10 2.72 -17.48
C GLY A 319 -4.45 3.21 -16.94
N TYR A 320 -5.08 2.48 -16.03
CA TYR A 320 -6.32 2.93 -15.38
C TYR A 320 -6.02 3.96 -14.29
N ASN A 321 -6.31 5.23 -14.60
CA ASN A 321 -6.01 6.39 -13.76
C ASN A 321 -7.27 7.13 -13.26
N THR A 322 -8.40 6.44 -13.18
CA THR A 322 -9.71 7.06 -12.93
C THR A 322 -10.02 7.31 -11.45
N MET A 323 -9.25 6.73 -10.53
CA MET A 323 -9.53 6.86 -9.10
C MET A 323 -9.29 8.26 -8.54
N SER A 324 -10.14 8.68 -7.61
CA SER A 324 -9.92 9.90 -6.83
C SER A 324 -8.67 9.81 -5.93
N LEU A 325 -7.98 10.94 -5.77
CA LEU A 325 -6.73 11.01 -4.99
C LEU A 325 -6.96 10.66 -3.50
N GLU A 326 -8.12 11.00 -2.96
CA GLU A 326 -8.51 10.71 -1.59
C GLU A 326 -8.75 9.21 -1.36
N SER A 327 -9.35 8.52 -2.34
CA SER A 327 -9.55 7.07 -2.26
C SER A 327 -8.23 6.32 -2.45
N GLU A 328 -7.35 6.75 -3.36
CA GLU A 328 -5.99 6.19 -3.47
C GLU A 328 -5.21 6.33 -2.16
N GLN A 329 -5.25 7.52 -1.53
CA GLN A 329 -4.59 7.75 -0.25
C GLN A 329 -5.15 6.83 0.85
N ARG A 330 -6.47 6.70 0.95
CA ARG A 330 -7.10 5.80 1.94
C ARG A 330 -6.63 4.35 1.77
N LEU A 331 -6.55 3.86 0.53
CA LEU A 331 -6.06 2.52 0.23
C LEU A 331 -4.59 2.34 0.66
N HIS A 332 -3.71 3.32 0.38
CA HIS A 332 -2.32 3.25 0.80
C HIS A 332 -2.15 3.26 2.32
N VAL A 333 -2.89 4.11 3.03
CA VAL A 333 -2.84 4.19 4.50
C VAL A 333 -3.36 2.89 5.13
N ALA A 334 -4.46 2.33 4.60
CA ALA A 334 -5.01 1.07 5.09
C ALA A 334 -4.00 -0.07 4.94
N TYR A 335 -3.42 -0.25 3.75
CA TYR A 335 -2.47 -1.33 3.52
C TYR A 335 -1.14 -1.14 4.27
N SER A 336 -0.68 0.11 4.39
CA SER A 336 0.49 0.43 5.21
C SER A 336 0.26 0.11 6.70
N SER A 337 -0.95 0.32 7.20
CA SER A 337 -1.32 -0.02 8.59
C SER A 337 -1.25 -1.52 8.84
N LEU A 338 -1.73 -2.33 7.89
CA LEU A 338 -1.61 -3.79 7.92
C LEU A 338 -0.13 -4.23 7.97
N LEU A 339 0.70 -3.72 7.06
CA LEU A 339 2.13 -4.05 6.99
C LEU A 339 2.89 -3.58 8.25
N THR A 340 2.47 -2.46 8.83
CA THR A 340 3.02 -1.94 10.09
C THR A 340 2.71 -2.86 11.25
N ALA A 341 1.51 -3.47 11.30
CA ALA A 341 1.16 -4.47 12.31
C ALA A 341 2.06 -5.71 12.23
N TYR A 342 2.44 -6.13 11.01
CA TYR A 342 3.40 -7.22 10.76
C TYR A 342 4.88 -6.80 10.82
N GLU A 343 5.17 -5.59 11.28
CA GLU A 343 6.53 -5.03 11.38
C GLU A 343 7.31 -5.02 10.05
N LYS A 344 6.64 -5.02 8.90
CA LYS A 344 7.26 -4.91 7.57
C LYS A 344 7.47 -3.43 7.19
N TRP A 345 8.24 -2.71 8.00
CA TRP A 345 8.40 -1.24 7.95
C TRP A 345 8.75 -0.66 6.57
N HIS A 346 9.74 -1.24 5.90
CA HIS A 346 10.19 -0.78 4.59
C HIS A 346 9.12 -0.93 3.50
N LEU A 347 8.30 -1.98 3.59
CA LEU A 347 7.18 -2.18 2.67
C LEU A 347 6.01 -1.24 3.00
N ALA A 348 5.73 -1.01 4.29
CA ALA A 348 4.72 -0.06 4.74
C ALA A 348 5.03 1.36 4.25
N ILE A 349 6.30 1.79 4.35
CA ILE A 349 6.75 3.10 3.84
C ILE A 349 6.69 3.13 2.31
N PHE A 350 7.14 2.07 1.62
CA PHE A 350 7.05 1.97 0.16
C PHE A 350 5.61 2.13 -0.34
N VAL A 351 4.63 1.50 0.32
CA VAL A 351 3.21 1.68 0.00
C VAL A 351 2.80 3.15 0.15
N LEU A 352 3.15 3.81 1.25
CA LEU A 352 2.86 5.23 1.47
C LEU A 352 3.56 6.15 0.47
N SER A 353 4.73 5.74 -0.07
CA SER A 353 5.43 6.51 -1.10
C SER A 353 4.61 6.72 -2.38
N HIS A 354 3.54 5.95 -2.59
CA HIS A 354 2.63 6.12 -3.73
C HIS A 354 1.65 7.30 -3.57
N ILE A 355 1.47 7.82 -2.36
CA ILE A 355 0.57 8.95 -2.07
C ILE A 355 0.97 10.17 -2.92
N CYS A 356 -0.01 10.69 -3.66
CA CYS A 356 0.20 11.80 -4.59
C CYS A 356 0.59 13.11 -3.88
N HIS A 357 -0.10 13.44 -2.78
CA HIS A 357 0.12 14.68 -2.05
C HIS A 357 1.33 14.57 -1.11
N ASP A 358 2.31 15.45 -1.32
CA ASP A 358 3.58 15.50 -0.61
C ASP A 358 3.48 15.56 0.92
N GLN A 359 2.51 16.28 1.45
CA GLN A 359 2.41 16.49 2.89
C GLN A 359 1.72 15.35 3.58
N CYS A 360 0.62 14.85 3.01
CA CYS A 360 0.02 13.60 3.46
C CYS A 360 1.05 12.47 3.42
N ARG A 361 1.80 12.34 2.31
CA ARG A 361 2.88 11.35 2.20
C ARG A 361 3.92 11.50 3.30
N SER A 362 4.40 12.72 3.53
CA SER A 362 5.42 12.99 4.55
C SER A 362 4.91 12.74 5.97
N LEU A 363 3.66 13.11 6.25
CA LEU A 363 3.02 12.91 7.55
C LEU A 363 2.81 11.42 7.85
N GLU A 364 2.21 10.67 6.93
CA GLU A 364 1.97 9.23 7.10
C GLU A 364 3.27 8.43 7.24
N ILE A 365 4.31 8.77 6.45
CA ILE A 365 5.63 8.11 6.57
C ILE A 365 6.24 8.39 7.95
N ARG A 366 6.15 9.63 8.44
CA ARG A 366 6.65 9.96 9.80
C ARG A 366 5.87 9.21 10.88
N HIS A 367 4.56 9.08 10.77
CA HIS A 367 3.77 8.26 11.69
C HIS A 367 4.23 6.80 11.74
N VAL A 368 4.56 6.19 10.60
CA VAL A 368 5.12 4.84 10.57
C VAL A 368 6.52 4.80 11.20
N LEU A 369 7.37 5.80 10.96
CA LEU A 369 8.70 5.90 11.57
C LEU A 369 8.64 6.08 13.10
N ASP A 370 7.67 6.84 13.60
CA ASP A 370 7.45 7.02 15.04
C ASP A 370 7.07 5.69 15.70
N ARG A 371 6.15 4.93 15.08
CA ARG A 371 5.80 3.58 15.55
C ARG A 371 6.98 2.61 15.47
N MET A 372 7.73 2.67 14.36
CA MET A 372 8.94 1.89 14.13
C MET A 372 9.97 2.13 15.23
N SER A 373 10.09 3.35 15.76
CA SER A 373 11.06 3.69 16.81
C SER A 373 10.98 2.77 18.04
N LEU A 374 9.78 2.31 18.37
CA LEU A 374 9.52 1.53 19.57
C LEU A 374 10.02 0.09 19.43
N THR A 375 9.70 -0.59 18.32
CA THR A 375 9.97 -2.03 18.16
C THR A 375 11.09 -2.38 17.17
N ALA A 376 11.55 -1.43 16.35
CA ALA A 376 12.48 -1.76 15.27
C ALA A 376 13.91 -2.04 15.71
N ARG A 377 14.54 -2.96 14.95
CA ARG A 377 15.96 -3.31 15.01
C ARG A 377 16.78 -2.38 14.09
N PRO A 378 18.10 -2.24 14.31
CA PRO A 378 18.98 -1.43 13.46
C PRO A 378 18.85 -1.74 11.96
N GLN A 379 18.80 -3.03 11.61
CA GLN A 379 18.68 -3.52 10.23
C GLN A 379 17.43 -3.01 9.50
N HIS A 380 16.34 -2.74 10.23
CA HIS A 380 15.13 -2.22 9.63
C HIS A 380 15.34 -0.79 9.11
N TYR A 381 16.11 0.04 9.82
CA TYR A 381 16.41 1.41 9.38
C TYR A 381 17.26 1.41 8.11
N ASP A 382 18.25 0.52 8.03
CA ASP A 382 19.13 0.40 6.86
C ASP A 382 18.33 -0.03 5.63
N ARG A 383 17.39 -0.98 5.81
CA ARG A 383 16.49 -1.44 4.74
C ARG A 383 15.51 -0.36 4.28
N VAL A 384 15.02 0.49 5.19
CA VAL A 384 14.17 1.63 4.84
C VAL A 384 14.94 2.67 4.03
N LEU A 385 16.17 3.00 4.43
CA LEU A 385 17.02 3.96 3.70
C LEU A 385 17.35 3.48 2.30
N SER A 386 17.71 2.20 2.15
CA SER A 386 18.12 1.64 0.86
C SER A 386 16.96 1.56 -0.14
N ILE A 387 15.77 1.20 0.31
CA ILE A 387 14.60 0.99 -0.56
C ILE A 387 13.82 2.29 -0.80
N CYS A 388 13.48 3.01 0.28
CA CYS A 388 12.50 4.09 0.21
C CYS A 388 13.13 5.46 -0.08
N GLN A 389 14.46 5.59 0.02
CA GLN A 389 15.20 6.83 -0.24
C GLN A 389 14.65 8.06 0.52
N ILE A 390 14.13 7.83 1.73
CA ILE A 390 13.61 8.90 2.59
C ILE A 390 14.76 9.72 3.20
N PRO A 391 14.50 10.98 3.61
CA PRO A 391 15.52 11.79 4.27
C PRO A 391 16.05 11.13 5.54
N ALA A 392 17.37 10.95 5.66
CA ALA A 392 18.00 10.34 6.84
C ALA A 392 17.65 11.06 8.15
N GLN A 393 17.41 12.37 8.08
CA GLN A 393 16.94 13.20 9.19
C GLN A 393 15.69 12.63 9.87
N TRP A 394 14.75 12.06 9.11
CA TRP A 394 13.51 11.51 9.67
C TRP A 394 13.74 10.25 10.49
N ILE A 395 14.73 9.44 10.11
CA ILE A 395 15.14 8.28 10.90
C ILE A 395 15.81 8.71 12.20
N PHE A 396 16.63 9.76 12.15
CA PHE A 396 17.22 10.31 13.36
C PHE A 396 16.15 10.91 14.29
N ALA A 397 15.11 11.55 13.76
CA ALA A 397 13.97 12.02 14.54
C ALA A 397 13.22 10.87 15.25
N ALA A 398 13.00 9.75 14.56
CA ALA A 398 12.43 8.55 15.18
C ALA A 398 13.34 7.97 16.28
N LYS A 399 14.66 7.89 16.04
CA LYS A 399 15.63 7.43 17.04
C LYS A 399 15.71 8.37 18.25
N LEU A 400 15.58 9.67 18.03
CA LEU A 400 15.49 10.69 19.07
C LEU A 400 14.32 10.42 20.01
N MET A 401 13.13 10.12 19.47
CA MET A 401 11.95 9.79 20.27
C MET A 401 12.21 8.60 21.19
N LYS A 402 12.77 7.51 20.66
CA LYS A 402 13.14 6.33 21.44
C LYS A 402 14.16 6.67 22.55
N ALA A 403 15.22 7.40 22.21
CA ALA A 403 16.26 7.76 23.17
C ALA A 403 15.73 8.63 24.32
N LYS A 404 14.79 9.54 24.03
CA LYS A 404 14.08 10.32 25.05
C LYS A 404 13.24 9.44 25.98
N LEU A 405 12.50 8.47 25.43
CA LEU A 405 11.69 7.53 26.22
C LEU A 405 12.54 6.63 27.12
N GLU A 406 13.72 6.21 26.66
CA GLU A 406 14.67 5.41 27.44
C GLU A 406 15.49 6.24 28.45
N GLY A 407 15.35 7.57 28.48
CA GLY A 407 16.12 8.45 29.36
C GLY A 407 17.60 8.59 28.98
N LYS A 408 17.97 8.25 27.74
CA LYS A 408 19.36 8.32 27.24
C LYS A 408 19.63 9.70 26.62
N HIS A 409 19.80 10.71 27.48
CA HIS A 409 19.90 12.12 27.09
C HIS A 409 21.06 12.44 26.14
N GLU A 410 22.22 11.80 26.31
CA GLU A 410 23.39 12.00 25.42
C GLU A 410 23.10 11.57 23.97
N LEU A 411 22.57 10.34 23.81
CA LEU A 411 22.16 9.82 22.50
C LEU A 411 21.02 10.63 21.91
N ALA A 412 20.07 11.06 22.75
CA ALA A 412 19.00 11.95 22.31
C ALA A 412 19.56 13.27 21.76
N CYS A 413 20.54 13.89 22.42
CA CYS A 413 21.17 15.11 21.90
C CYS A 413 21.88 14.87 20.55
N GLN A 414 22.61 13.75 20.41
CA GLN A 414 23.26 13.38 19.15
C GLN A 414 22.26 13.15 18.02
N TYR A 415 21.15 12.46 18.29
CA TYR A 415 20.10 12.23 17.30
C TYR A 415 19.33 13.51 16.95
N ALA A 416 19.12 14.42 17.91
CA ALA A 416 18.49 15.72 17.65
C ALA A 416 19.32 16.58 16.69
N LEU A 417 20.65 16.61 16.88
CA LEU A 417 21.58 17.24 15.93
C LEU A 417 21.46 16.62 14.54
N ALA A 418 21.54 15.29 14.45
CA ALA A 418 21.50 14.58 13.17
C ALA A 418 20.13 14.69 12.46
N ALA A 419 19.05 14.90 13.21
CA ALA A 419 17.71 15.16 12.69
C ALA A 419 17.51 16.61 12.20
N GLY A 420 18.43 17.53 12.53
CA GLY A 420 18.26 18.97 12.26
C GLY A 420 17.34 19.69 13.24
N GLU A 421 16.96 19.06 14.37
CA GLU A 421 16.18 19.68 15.44
C GLU A 421 17.08 20.44 16.42
N TYR A 422 17.73 21.50 15.91
CA TYR A 422 18.73 22.28 16.64
C TYR A 422 18.22 22.86 17.96
N ASP A 423 16.97 23.33 18.01
CA ASP A 423 16.35 23.87 19.24
C ASP A 423 16.15 22.80 20.32
N VAL A 424 15.90 21.55 19.91
CA VAL A 424 15.77 20.41 20.83
C VAL A 424 17.16 19.95 21.28
N ALA A 425 18.13 19.93 20.37
CA ALA A 425 19.52 19.58 20.67
C ALA A 425 20.12 20.55 21.70
N LEU A 426 19.99 21.87 21.50
CA LEU A 426 20.49 22.88 22.43
C LEU A 426 19.87 22.73 23.82
N ARG A 427 18.54 22.54 23.90
CA ARG A 427 17.86 22.33 25.18
C ARG A 427 18.37 21.08 25.89
N LEU A 428 18.42 19.93 25.21
CA LEU A 428 18.93 18.69 25.81
C LEU A 428 20.38 18.83 26.27
N PHE A 429 21.21 19.50 25.48
CA PHE A 429 22.61 19.73 25.79
C PHE A 429 22.78 20.60 27.05
N ALA A 430 22.15 21.77 27.07
CA ALA A 430 22.33 22.75 28.13
C ALA A 430 21.64 22.39 29.45
N ASP A 431 20.54 21.65 29.38
CA ASP A 431 19.73 21.33 30.56
C ASP A 431 20.16 20.04 31.25
N GLU A 432 20.48 19.01 30.47
CA GLU A 432 20.67 17.66 30.99
C GLU A 432 22.09 17.16 30.71
N VAL A 433 22.56 17.17 29.45
CA VAL A 433 23.80 16.46 29.09
C VAL A 433 25.05 17.13 29.64
N ALA A 434 25.28 18.40 29.31
CA ALA A 434 26.48 19.10 29.74
C ALA A 434 26.55 19.29 31.27
N PRO A 435 25.46 19.70 31.95
CA PRO A 435 25.50 19.83 33.40
C PRO A 435 25.77 18.50 34.12
N ASN A 436 25.14 17.40 33.70
CA ASN A 436 25.38 16.08 34.29
C ASN A 436 26.82 15.60 34.04
N ALA A 437 27.34 15.75 32.83
CA ALA A 437 28.71 15.35 32.51
C ALA A 437 29.74 16.11 33.36
N ILE A 438 29.55 17.42 33.55
CA ILE A 438 30.43 18.25 34.39
C ILE A 438 30.30 17.89 35.86
N ALA A 439 29.09 17.64 36.35
CA ALA A 439 28.86 17.22 37.73
C ALA A 439 29.51 15.86 38.04
N MET A 440 29.54 14.95 37.05
CA MET A 440 30.16 13.62 37.16
C MET A 440 31.65 13.63 36.85
N GLY A 441 32.19 14.70 36.27
CA GLY A 441 33.59 14.79 35.83
C GLY A 441 33.90 14.07 34.51
N ASP A 442 32.88 13.58 33.79
CA ASP A 442 33.00 12.79 32.55
C ASP A 442 33.19 13.69 31.31
N LEU A 443 34.18 14.59 31.33
CA LEU A 443 34.39 15.59 30.27
C LEU A 443 34.84 14.98 28.94
N GLU A 444 35.57 13.86 28.98
CA GLU A 444 35.98 13.10 27.79
C GLU A 444 34.79 12.59 26.96
N LYS A 445 33.67 12.27 27.61
CA LYS A 445 32.44 11.84 26.91
C LYS A 445 31.67 13.03 26.33
N LEU A 446 31.78 14.21 26.96
CA LEU A 446 31.12 15.44 26.53
C LEU A 446 31.80 16.06 25.31
N ARG A 447 33.13 16.02 25.26
CA ARG A 447 33.97 16.60 24.18
C ARG A 447 33.48 16.29 22.76
N PRO A 448 33.30 15.03 22.33
CA PRO A 448 32.90 14.73 20.96
C PRO A 448 31.50 15.26 20.61
N LEU A 449 30.62 15.42 21.60
CA LEU A 449 29.30 16.02 21.39
C LEU A 449 29.40 17.54 21.33
N ALA A 450 30.16 18.17 22.22
CA ALA A 450 30.38 19.61 22.23
C ALA A 450 31.02 20.08 20.92
N GLU A 451 32.04 19.39 20.42
CA GLU A 451 32.69 19.69 19.13
C GLU A 451 31.72 19.55 17.95
N LYS A 452 30.81 18.56 17.98
CA LYS A 452 29.78 18.40 16.94
C LYS A 452 28.74 19.52 16.97
N MET A 453 28.32 19.97 18.17
CA MET A 453 27.43 21.11 18.33
C MET A 453 28.11 22.40 17.84
N GLU A 454 29.38 22.60 18.18
CA GLU A 454 30.18 23.77 17.79
C GLU A 454 30.32 23.89 16.27
N LYS A 455 30.55 22.77 15.56
CA LYS A 455 30.61 22.75 14.09
C LYS A 455 29.31 23.19 13.41
N GLU A 456 28.18 23.06 14.11
CA GLU A 456 26.85 23.42 13.62
C GLU A 456 26.31 24.68 14.34
N ALA A 457 27.15 25.41 15.07
CA ALA A 457 26.77 26.55 15.90
C ALA A 457 26.00 27.63 15.13
N ASP A 458 26.36 27.89 13.88
CA ASP A 458 25.70 28.88 13.01
C ASP A 458 24.22 28.59 12.77
N LYS A 459 23.83 27.31 12.83
CA LYS A 459 22.44 26.88 12.63
C LYS A 459 21.65 26.80 13.94
N ILE A 460 22.36 26.76 15.08
CA ILE A 460 21.78 26.64 16.41
C ILE A 460 21.49 28.04 16.97
N LYS A 461 20.22 28.44 16.89
CA LYS A 461 19.78 29.72 17.47
C LYS A 461 20.03 29.74 18.98
N GLY A 462 20.82 30.71 19.44
CA GLY A 462 21.13 30.87 20.86
C GLY A 462 22.27 30.00 21.41
N TRP A 463 23.03 29.32 20.54
CA TRP A 463 24.21 28.54 20.95
C TRP A 463 25.19 29.37 21.79
N GLY A 464 25.55 30.57 21.31
CA GLY A 464 26.46 31.47 22.02
C GLY A 464 26.01 31.80 23.45
N ALA A 465 24.71 31.95 23.69
CA ALA A 465 24.23 32.40 24.99
C ALA A 465 24.34 31.32 26.08
N ILE A 466 24.16 30.04 25.74
CA ILE A 466 24.02 28.95 26.71
C ILE A 466 24.97 27.79 26.42
N GLY A 467 25.03 27.34 25.17
CA GLY A 467 25.82 26.17 24.76
C GLY A 467 27.32 26.42 24.82
N GLN A 468 27.78 27.59 24.37
CA GLN A 468 29.21 27.93 24.30
C GLN A 468 29.93 27.80 25.65
N ILE A 469 29.25 28.10 26.76
CA ILE A 469 29.86 28.07 28.09
C ILE A 469 30.28 26.65 28.46
N TYR A 470 29.45 25.67 28.13
CA TYR A 470 29.77 24.28 28.37
C TYR A 470 30.81 23.75 27.40
N ALA A 471 30.77 24.17 26.13
CA ALA A 471 31.74 23.79 25.13
C ALA A 471 33.14 24.34 25.46
N ASP A 472 33.25 25.64 25.75
CA ASP A 472 34.51 26.30 26.11
C ASP A 472 35.12 25.68 27.38
N TYR A 473 34.29 25.37 28.39
CA TYR A 473 34.76 24.72 29.61
C TYR A 473 35.21 23.28 29.38
N CYS A 474 34.49 22.53 28.56
CA CYS A 474 34.90 21.18 28.16
C CYS A 474 36.24 21.22 27.42
N MET A 475 36.38 22.13 26.43
CA MET A 475 37.62 22.30 25.68
C MET A 475 38.77 22.65 26.61
N LEU A 476 38.61 23.67 27.47
CA LEU A 476 39.60 24.11 28.46
C LEU A 476 40.17 22.96 29.29
N LYS A 477 39.33 22.02 29.71
CA LYS A 477 39.73 20.89 30.56
C LYS A 477 40.33 19.72 29.81
N THR A 478 40.06 19.63 28.52
CA THR A 478 40.57 18.57 27.63
C THR A 478 41.70 19.07 26.72
N MET A 479 42.23 20.27 26.98
CA MET A 479 43.43 20.78 26.33
C MET A 479 44.62 19.91 26.75
N ASP A 480 45.51 19.65 25.80
CA ASP A 480 46.73 18.91 26.08
C ASP A 480 47.68 19.79 26.90
N ASP A 481 48.37 19.20 27.89
CA ASP A 481 49.30 19.89 28.80
C ASP A 481 50.62 20.35 28.12
N GLU A 482 50.66 20.42 26.79
CA GLU A 482 51.84 20.86 26.04
C GLU A 482 51.96 22.39 26.07
N ASP A 483 53.02 22.89 26.70
CA ASP A 483 53.39 24.31 26.79
C ASP A 483 53.83 24.85 25.42
N THR A 484 52.85 25.14 24.56
CA THR A 484 53.04 25.79 23.26
C THR A 484 52.40 27.19 23.28
N GLU A 485 52.99 28.16 22.58
CA GLU A 485 52.44 29.54 22.49
C GLU A 485 50.98 29.52 21.99
N ASP A 486 50.67 28.65 21.03
CA ASP A 486 49.31 28.44 20.51
C ASP A 486 48.31 27.95 21.59
N ASN A 487 48.77 27.15 22.56
CA ASN A 487 47.93 26.66 23.64
C ASN A 487 47.71 27.72 24.72
N GLU A 488 48.71 28.55 25.02
CA GLU A 488 48.56 29.69 25.93
C GLU A 488 47.57 30.74 25.40
N GLU A 489 47.64 31.06 24.11
CA GLU A 489 46.69 32.00 23.48
C GLU A 489 45.25 31.45 23.51
N LYS A 490 45.07 30.18 23.17
CA LYS A 490 43.75 29.51 23.23
C LYS A 490 43.22 29.43 24.65
N LEU A 491 44.10 29.14 25.62
CA LEU A 491 43.76 29.11 27.04
C LEU A 491 43.18 30.46 27.48
N GLN A 492 43.87 31.55 27.15
CA GLN A 492 43.43 32.90 27.50
C GLN A 492 42.09 33.27 26.83
N GLN A 493 41.93 32.94 25.55
CA GLN A 493 40.68 33.17 24.81
C GLN A 493 39.48 32.43 25.43
N LEU A 494 39.67 31.16 25.81
CA LEU A 494 38.62 30.35 26.46
C LEU A 494 38.28 30.89 27.85
N VAL A 495 39.30 31.29 28.63
CA VAL A 495 39.11 31.89 29.96
C VAL A 495 38.30 33.19 29.86
N ASP A 496 38.63 34.07 28.91
CA ASP A 496 37.91 35.33 28.72
C ASP A 496 36.48 35.13 28.18
N SER A 497 36.27 34.15 27.29
CA SER A 497 34.92 33.78 26.84
C SER A 497 34.06 33.27 28.01
N LEU A 498 34.57 32.32 28.80
CA LEU A 498 33.86 31.80 29.97
C LEU A 498 33.55 32.88 30.99
N ARG A 499 34.53 33.76 31.24
CA ARG A 499 34.44 34.90 32.16
C ARG A 499 33.26 35.82 31.84
N THR A 500 33.09 36.16 30.55
CA THR A 500 31.99 37.04 30.12
C THR A 500 30.63 36.36 30.23
N ARG A 501 30.56 35.07 29.91
CA ARG A 501 29.30 34.34 29.77
C ARG A 501 28.76 33.75 31.08
N ILE A 502 29.61 33.41 32.05
CA ILE A 502 29.20 32.95 33.40
C ILE A 502 28.32 33.97 34.13
N ARG A 503 28.45 35.26 33.79
CA ARG A 503 27.66 36.35 34.38
C ARG A 503 26.25 36.46 33.79
N ALA A 504 25.90 35.65 32.80
CA ALA A 504 24.61 35.72 32.14
C ALA A 504 23.48 35.13 33.03
N PRO A 505 22.27 35.73 33.05
CA PRO A 505 21.16 35.32 33.92
C PRO A 505 20.39 34.09 33.40
N VAL A 506 21.00 33.24 32.58
CA VAL A 506 20.28 32.21 31.80
C VAL A 506 20.20 30.84 32.50
N PHE A 507 20.77 30.73 33.71
CA PHE A 507 20.96 29.46 34.43
C PHE A 507 19.96 29.29 35.58
N ASP A 508 18.77 28.78 35.25
CA ASP A 508 17.68 28.63 36.22
C ASP A 508 17.65 27.29 36.93
N LYS A 509 18.09 26.20 36.28
CA LYS A 509 18.04 24.86 36.90
C LYS A 509 19.09 24.70 38.00
N PRO A 510 18.79 23.97 39.10
CA PRO A 510 19.74 23.76 40.19
C PRO A 510 21.09 23.17 39.75
N ILE A 511 21.05 22.22 38.82
CA ILE A 511 22.25 21.59 38.28
C ILE A 511 23.10 22.55 37.45
N GLN A 512 22.47 23.42 36.65
CA GLN A 512 23.16 24.46 35.90
C GLN A 512 23.86 25.44 36.85
N ARG A 513 23.18 25.87 37.92
CA ARG A 513 23.77 26.73 38.95
C ARG A 513 24.94 26.06 39.67
N LEU A 514 24.88 24.75 39.90
CA LEU A 514 26.00 23.98 40.44
C LEU A 514 27.18 23.99 39.48
N CYS A 515 26.96 23.67 38.20
CA CYS A 515 28.01 23.67 37.18
C CYS A 515 28.68 25.04 37.04
N VAL A 516 27.89 26.11 36.96
CA VAL A 516 28.42 27.49 36.88
C VAL A 516 29.25 27.84 38.12
N LYS A 517 28.85 27.41 39.33
CA LYS A 517 29.66 27.58 40.54
C LYS A 517 30.99 26.81 40.45
N THR A 518 30.95 25.57 39.97
CA THR A 518 32.15 24.74 39.79
C THR A 518 33.10 25.39 38.79
N MET A 519 32.61 25.78 37.62
CA MET A 519 33.37 26.48 36.59
C MET A 519 33.97 27.78 37.13
N ALA A 520 33.19 28.60 37.83
CA ALA A 520 33.65 29.88 38.37
C ALA A 520 34.73 29.71 39.46
N ARG A 521 34.62 28.68 40.31
CA ARG A 521 35.65 28.35 41.30
C ARG A 521 36.96 27.96 40.61
N GLU A 522 36.90 27.12 39.60
CA GLU A 522 38.09 26.64 38.91
C GLU A 522 38.75 27.74 38.05
N LEU A 523 37.95 28.58 37.37
CA LEU A 523 38.49 29.75 36.67
C LEU A 523 39.21 30.72 37.61
N PHE A 524 38.72 30.87 38.84
CA PHE A 524 39.39 31.67 39.86
C PHE A 524 40.72 31.03 40.30
N GLU A 525 40.77 29.70 40.44
CA GLU A 525 42.02 29.00 40.76
C GLU A 525 43.06 29.12 39.63
N ILE A 526 42.63 28.96 38.37
CA ILE A 526 43.50 29.14 37.19
C ILE A 526 44.05 30.57 37.15
N GLN A 527 43.20 31.59 37.34
CA GLN A 527 43.64 33.01 37.35
C GLN A 527 44.57 33.35 38.52
N ARG A 528 44.37 32.72 39.68
CA ARG A 528 45.27 32.88 40.83
C ARG A 528 46.65 32.31 40.52
N LEU A 529 46.72 31.21 39.77
CA LEU A 529 47.98 30.59 39.36
C LEU A 529 48.68 31.38 38.24
N THR A 530 47.93 32.00 37.33
CA THR A 530 48.48 32.85 36.24
C THR A 530 48.81 34.28 36.67
N GLY A 531 48.38 34.72 37.86
CA GLY A 531 48.82 35.98 38.49
C GLY A 531 48.01 37.23 38.12
N GLU A 532 46.88 37.11 37.43
CA GLU A 532 45.98 38.24 37.11
C GLU A 532 45.05 38.59 38.30
N LYS A 533 45.02 39.86 38.70
CA LYS A 533 44.42 40.31 39.98
C LYS A 533 42.97 40.82 39.95
N ASP A 534 42.31 40.90 38.79
CA ASP A 534 41.01 41.58 38.70
C ASP A 534 39.84 40.64 38.37
N PHE A 535 39.18 40.11 39.41
CA PHE A 535 37.85 39.52 39.28
C PHE A 535 36.92 39.88 40.45
N SER A 536 35.83 40.61 40.17
CA SER A 536 34.72 40.79 41.11
C SER A 536 33.61 39.76 40.83
N PHE A 537 33.24 39.00 41.86
CA PHE A 537 32.12 38.06 41.84
C PHE A 537 30.76 38.80 41.95
N PRO A 538 29.65 38.17 41.52
CA PRO A 538 28.29 38.66 41.78
C PRO A 538 27.83 38.43 43.23
N LEU A 539 28.73 37.99 44.12
CA LEU A 539 28.47 37.76 45.54
C LEU A 539 29.63 38.37 46.35
N SER A 540 29.29 39.12 47.39
CA SER A 540 30.27 39.74 48.28
C SER A 540 31.13 38.67 48.95
N ARG A 541 32.36 39.02 49.33
CA ARG A 541 33.30 38.14 50.08
C ARG A 541 32.63 37.47 51.30
N SER A 542 31.70 38.18 51.94
CA SER A 542 30.88 37.69 53.07
C SER A 542 29.86 36.59 52.71
N GLN A 543 29.39 36.53 51.47
CA GLN A 543 28.46 35.49 50.99
C GLN A 543 29.20 34.21 50.59
N ILE A 544 30.46 34.33 50.19
CA ILE A 544 31.35 33.19 49.93
C ILE A 544 31.80 32.55 51.25
N GLU A 545 32.13 33.35 52.26
CA GLU A 545 32.51 32.85 53.60
C GLU A 545 31.34 32.17 54.35
N ARG A 546 30.09 32.59 54.13
CA ARG A 546 28.88 31.96 54.71
C ARG A 546 28.51 30.60 54.11
N LEU A 547 29.13 30.19 53.02
CA LEU A 547 28.89 28.90 52.36
C LEU A 547 30.02 27.89 52.58
N ILE A 548 31.11 28.33 53.25
CA ILE A 548 32.30 27.54 53.55
C ILE A 548 32.26 26.99 55.00
N PHE A 549 31.29 27.41 55.81
CA PHE A 549 30.99 26.86 57.14
C PHE A 549 29.58 26.32 57.25
#